data_AF-A0A0G0UG50-F1
#
_entry.id   AF-A0A0G0UG50-F1
#
_cell.length_a   1.000
_cell.length_b   1.000
_cell.length_c   1.000
_cell.angle_alpha   90.00
_cell.angle_beta   90.00
_cell.angle_gamma   90.00
#
_symmetry.space_group_name_H-M   'P 1'
#
loop_
_entity.id
_entity.type
_entity.pdbx_description
1 polymer ?
#
loop_
_entity_poly.entity_id
_entity_poly.type
_entity_poly.pdbx_seq_one_letter_code
_entity_poly.pdbx_strand_id
1 'polypeptide(L)' 'MTPSVINAILLTIKTLVLVGLGLYGIFAAIIVRQEQLMATVLEESFEPVLRTLVIVHFAASVGLFLLALFLL' A
#
# COMPACT_ATOMS: atom_id res chain seq x y z
N MET A 1 -5.14 -29.22 -17.69
CA MET A 1 -5.92 -28.73 -16.54
C MET A 1 -7.29 -28.30 -17.04
N THR A 2 -8.37 -28.53 -16.29
CA THR A 2 -9.70 -28.06 -16.71
C THR A 2 -9.80 -26.54 -16.51
N PRO A 3 -10.66 -25.84 -17.28
CA PRO A 3 -10.88 -24.40 -17.10
C PRO A 3 -11.27 -24.01 -15.65
N SER A 4 -11.99 -24.89 -14.94
CA SER A 4 -12.36 -24.70 -13.54
C SER A 4 -11.16 -24.62 -12.60
N VAL A 5 -10.16 -25.48 -12.80
CA VAL A 5 -8.95 -25.49 -11.96
C VAL A 5 -8.13 -24.23 -12.20
N ILE A 6 -8.02 -23.77 -13.45
CA ILE A 6 -7.32 -22.53 -13.80
C ILE A 6 -7.98 -21.32 -13.12
N ASN A 7 -9.31 -21.23 -13.17
CA ASN A 7 -10.06 -20.13 -12.54
C ASN A 7 -9.88 -20.12 -11.01
N ALA A 8 -9.89 -21.30 -10.36
CA ALA A 8 -9.67 -21.40 -8.93
C ALA A 8 -8.26 -20.93 -8.51
N ILE A 9 -7.24 -21.29 -9.30
CA ILE A 9 -5.86 -20.82 -9.07
C ILE A 9 -5.76 -19.31 -9.22
N LEU A 10 -6.33 -18.74 -10.28
CA LEU A 10 -6.31 -17.29 -10.51
C LEU A 10 -7.01 -16.53 -9.39
N LEU A 11 -8.18 -17.00 -8.94
CA LEU A 11 -8.90 -16.39 -7.83
C LEU A 11 -8.05 -16.42 -6.54
N THR A 12 -7.37 -17.54 -6.29
CA THR A 12 -6.47 -17.68 -5.12
C THR A 12 -5.32 -16.68 -5.18
N ILE A 13 -4.66 -16.57 -6.34
CA ILE A 13 -3.56 -15.62 -6.53
C ILE A 13 -4.04 -14.18 -6.33
N LYS A 14 -5.16 -13.79 -6.95
CA LYS A 14 -5.71 -12.44 -6.79
C LYS A 14 -6.04 -12.13 -5.32
N THR A 15 -6.59 -13.10 -4.59
CA THR A 15 -6.91 -12.95 -3.17
C THR A 15 -5.64 -12.75 -2.33
N LEU A 16 -4.58 -13.51 -2.60
CA LEU A 16 -3.29 -13.34 -1.94
C LEU A 16 -2.66 -11.98 -2.26
N VAL A 17 -2.77 -11.51 -3.50
CA VAL A 17 -2.33 -10.16 -3.88
C VAL A 17 -3.10 -9.09 -3.11
N LEU A 18 -4.42 -9.24 -2.96
CA LEU A 18 -5.23 -8.30 -2.18
C LEU A 18 -4.79 -8.25 -0.71
N VAL A 19 -4.54 -9.41 -0.10
CA VAL A 19 -4.00 -9.49 1.27
C VAL A 19 -2.64 -8.79 1.36
N GLY A 20 -1.74 -9.04 0.40
CA GLY A 20 -0.43 -8.40 0.33
C GLY A 20 -0.52 -6.87 0.22
N LEU A 21 -1.42 -6.35 -0.62
CA LEU A 21 -1.69 -4.91 -0.74
C LEU A 21 -2.25 -4.32 0.56
N GLY A 22 -3.10 -5.07 1.29
CA GLY A 22 -3.61 -4.64 2.59
C GLY A 22 -2.48 -4.50 3.63
N LEU A 23 -1.60 -5.50 3.72
CA LEU A 23 -0.40 -5.43 4.57
C LEU A 23 0.52 -4.28 4.17
N TYR A 24 0.68 -4.04 2.87
CA TYR A 24 1.46 -2.92 2.35
C TYR A 24 0.85 -1.56 2.72
N GLY A 25 -0.47 -1.43 2.69
CA GLY A 25 -1.17 -0.23 3.16
C GLY A 25 -0.92 0.06 4.64
N ILE A 26 -0.91 -0.99 5.49
CA ILE A 26 -0.53 -0.86 6.90
C ILE A 26 0.92 -0.37 7.04
N PHE A 27 1.84 -0.95 6.28
CA PHE A 27 3.23 -0.50 6.24
C PHE A 27 3.34 0.97 5.83
N ALA A 28 2.63 1.39 4.77
CA ALA A 28 2.64 2.78 4.31
C ALA A 28 2.07 3.74 5.39
N ALA A 29 1.04 3.35 6.13
CA ALA A 29 0.54 4.13 7.28
C ALA A 29 1.59 4.25 8.39
N ILE A 30 2.34 3.18 8.66
CA ILE A 30 3.46 3.21 9.62
C ILE A 30 4.52 4.22 9.15
N ILE A 31 4.86 4.26 7.87
CA ILE A 31 5.83 5.22 7.32
C ILE A 31 5.37 6.66 7.51
N VAL A 32 4.09 6.97 7.29
CA VAL A 32 3.51 8.30 7.59
C VAL A 32 3.75 8.68 9.06
N ARG A 33 3.48 7.76 9.98
CA ARG A 33 3.73 7.99 11.41
C ARG A 33 5.22 8.19 11.71
N GLN A 34 6.11 7.44 11.07
CA GLN A 34 7.55 7.56 11.31
C GLN A 34 8.10 8.90 10.80
N GLU A 35 7.65 9.38 9.64
CA GLU A 35 8.01 10.71 9.14
C GLU A 35 7.63 11.80 10.14
N GLN A 36 6.41 11.77 10.67
CA GLN A 36 5.94 12.75 11.65
C GLN A 36 6.75 12.74 12.95
N LEU A 37 7.20 11.57 13.40
CA LEU A 37 8.06 11.46 14.60
C LEU A 37 9.47 12.00 14.31
N MET A 38 10.03 11.71 13.15
CA MET A 38 11.37 12.16 12.75
C MET A 38 11.45 13.66 12.53
N ALA A 39 10.38 14.28 12.03
CA ALA A 39 10.30 15.73 11.79
C ALA A 39 10.56 16.58 13.05
N THR A 40 10.34 16.03 14.25
CA THR A 40 10.63 16.72 15.51
C THR A 40 12.07 16.58 16.01
N VAL A 41 12.87 15.73 15.37
CA VAL A 41 14.24 15.38 15.81
C VAL A 41 15.28 15.87 14.81
N LEU A 42 14.98 15.79 13.52
CA LEU A 42 15.89 16.16 12.45
C LEU A 42 15.42 17.47 11.81
N GLU A 43 16.16 18.55 12.00
CA GLU A 43 15.97 19.77 11.21
C GLU A 43 16.51 19.54 9.80
N GLU A 44 15.65 19.05 8.91
CA GLU A 44 15.96 18.83 7.51
C GLU A 44 15.25 19.87 6.63
N SER A 45 16.00 20.55 5.76
CA SER A 45 15.43 21.49 4.79
C SER A 45 14.46 20.85 3.79
N PHE A 46 14.43 19.52 3.72
CA PHE A 46 13.59 18.74 2.81
C PHE A 46 12.29 18.21 3.44
N GLU A 47 12.01 18.52 4.72
CA GLU A 47 10.83 18.03 5.46
C GLU A 47 9.49 18.19 4.68
N PRO A 48 9.16 19.33 4.06
CA PRO A 48 7.86 19.50 3.39
C PRO A 48 7.70 18.58 2.16
N VAL A 49 8.81 18.33 1.46
CA VAL A 49 8.83 17.45 0.28
C VAL A 49 8.68 16.00 0.71
N LEU A 50 9.42 15.58 1.73
CA LEU A 50 9.33 14.23 2.28
C LEU A 50 7.92 13.93 2.80
N ARG A 51 7.33 14.87 3.55
CA ARG A 51 5.95 14.77 4.04
C ARG A 51 4.95 14.59 2.90
N THR A 52 5.08 15.39 1.85
CA THR A 52 4.21 15.29 0.67
C THR A 52 4.34 13.93 -0.01
N LEU A 53 5.57 13.45 -0.23
CA LEU A 53 5.83 12.16 -0.85
C LEU A 53 5.25 11.00 -0.04
N VAL A 54 5.43 11.02 1.28
CA VAL A 54 4.94 9.96 2.17
C VAL A 54 3.40 9.93 2.20
N ILE A 55 2.74 11.09 2.23
CA ILE A 55 1.27 11.17 2.17
C ILE A 55 0.74 10.68 0.82
N VAL A 56 1.33 11.14 -0.29
CA VAL A 56 0.92 10.71 -1.64
C VAL A 56 1.15 9.22 -1.83
N HIS A 57 2.27 8.69 -1.33
CA HIS A 57 2.57 7.27 -1.34
C HIS A 57 1.52 6.45 -0.58
N PHE A 58 1.16 6.88 0.63
CA PHE A 58 0.11 6.23 1.41
C PHE A 58 -1.24 6.26 0.69
N ALA A 59 -1.65 7.43 0.17
CA ALA A 59 -2.88 7.57 -0.60
C ALA A 59 -2.90 6.66 -1.84
N ALA A 60 -1.79 6.56 -2.57
CA ALA A 60 -1.65 5.66 -3.71
C ALA A 60 -1.76 4.18 -3.30
N SER A 61 -1.18 3.78 -2.16
CA SER A 61 -1.28 2.41 -1.65
C SER A 61 -2.74 2.02 -1.33
N VAL A 62 -3.49 2.93 -0.69
CA VAL A 62 -4.92 2.74 -0.40
C VAL A 62 -5.72 2.70 -1.70
N GLY A 63 -5.43 3.62 -2.64
CA GLY A 63 -6.09 3.64 -3.95
C GLY A 63 -5.87 2.35 -4.75
N LEU A 64 -4.65 1.81 -4.77
CA LEU A 64 -4.34 0.54 -5.42
C LEU A 64 -5.03 -0.65 -4.74
N PHE A 65 -5.11 -0.66 -3.42
CA PHE A 65 -5.87 -1.69 -2.70
C PHE A 65 -7.36 -1.66 -3.07
N LEU A 66 -7.98 -0.47 -3.07
CA LEU A 66 -9.38 -0.31 -3.46
C LEU A 66 -9.63 -0.69 -4.92
N LEU A 67 -8.72 -0.32 -5.82
CA LEU A 67 -8.78 -0.74 -7.23
C LEU A 67 -8.67 -2.26 -7.36
N ALA A 68 -7.73 -2.89 -6.65
CA ALA A 68 -7.56 -4.34 -6.66
C ALA A 68 -8.79 -5.06 -6.10
N LEU A 69 -9.43 -4.51 -5.07
CA LEU A 69 -10.68 -5.03 -4.50
C LEU A 69 -11.83 -4.96 -5.52
N PHE A 70 -11.94 -3.86 -6.27
CA PHE A 70 -12.99 -3.69 -7.28
C PHE A 70 -12.81 -4.61 -8.50
N LEU A 71 -11.56 -4.93 -8.86
CA LEU A 71 -11.21 -5.79 -9.99
C LEU A 71 -11.09 -7.28 -9.66
N LEU A 72 -11.25 -7.65 -8.37
CA LEU A 72 -11.12 -9.02 -7.88
C LEU A 72 -12.19 -9.92 -8.52
#